data_AF-A0A7S0PUU2-F1
#
_entry.id   AF-A0A7S0PUU2-F1
#
_cell.length_a   1.000
_cell.length_b   1.000
_cell.length_c   1.000
_cell.angle_alpha   90.00
_cell.angle_beta   90.00
_cell.angle_gamma   90.00
#
_symmetry.space_group_name_H-M   'P 1'
#
loop_
_entity.id
_entity.type
_entity.pdbx_description
1 polymer ?
#
loop_
_entity_poly.entity_id
_entity_poly.type
_entity_poly.pdbx_seq_one_letter_code
_entity_poly.pdbx_strand_id
1 'polypeptide(L)'
;DVTTVLNGWYGDTSKTFVVGGEDAASDEANRLVRTTREALRLGLNGCRAGARLGDVTEPIHEHLSRAGYGVVNQFRAHGIGRTFHAAPFIQHGKGRRGQGLLLK
;
A
#
# COMPACT_ATOMS: atom_id res chain seq x y z
N ASP A 1 11.55 -6.63 2.12
CA ASP A 1 11.12 -6.28 0.76
C ASP A 1 11.77 -7.28 -0.17
N VAL A 2 10.98 -7.97 -0.98
CA VAL A 2 11.45 -9.09 -1.79
C VAL A 2 10.72 -9.07 -3.12
N THR A 3 11.52 -9.06 -4.18
CA THR A 3 11.06 -9.28 -5.54
C THR A 3 11.64 -10.57 -6.08
N THR A 4 10.83 -11.36 -6.77
CA THR A 4 11.26 -12.57 -7.48
C THR A 4 10.97 -12.42 -8.97
N VAL A 5 11.68 -13.18 -9.80
CA VAL A 5 11.39 -13.31 -11.23
C VAL A 5 11.23 -14.79 -11.58
N LEU A 6 10.11 -15.14 -12.20
CA LEU A 6 9.81 -16.49 -12.66
C LEU A 6 9.25 -16.44 -14.08
N ASN A 7 9.89 -17.16 -15.01
CA ASN A 7 9.48 -17.20 -16.43
C ASN A 7 9.27 -15.81 -17.05
N GLY A 8 10.12 -14.84 -16.66
CA GLY A 8 10.07 -13.46 -17.13
C GLY A 8 8.99 -12.59 -16.46
N TRP A 9 8.31 -13.07 -15.41
CA TRP A 9 7.34 -12.30 -14.63
C TRP A 9 7.91 -11.93 -13.26
N TYR A 10 7.79 -10.66 -12.90
CA TYR A 10 8.16 -10.14 -11.59
C TYR A 10 7.01 -10.28 -10.60
N GLY A 11 7.32 -10.70 -9.37
CA GLY A 11 6.40 -10.66 -8.22
C GLY A 11 7.07 -9.94 -7.06
N ASP A 12 6.38 -8.97 -6.46
CA ASP A 12 6.97 -8.04 -5.50
C ASP A 12 6.12 -7.91 -4.24
N THR A 13 6.75 -7.99 -3.07
CA THR A 13 6.06 -7.93 -1.78
C THR A 13 6.96 -7.52 -0.63
N SER A 14 6.38 -6.87 0.37
CA SER A 14 7.08 -6.48 1.59
C SER A 14 6.19 -6.64 2.82
N LYS A 15 6.84 -6.75 3.98
CA LYS A 15 6.21 -6.82 5.29
C LYS A 15 7.15 -6.29 6.36
N THR A 16 6.60 -5.55 7.32
CA THR A 16 7.31 -5.12 8.52
C THR A 16 7.14 -6.16 9.63
N PHE A 17 8.23 -6.46 10.33
CA PHE A 17 8.30 -7.40 11.45
C PHE A 17 8.86 -6.70 12.69
N VAL A 18 8.41 -7.14 13.86
CA VAL A 18 8.96 -6.71 15.14
C VAL A 18 9.94 -7.77 15.62
N VAL A 19 11.20 -7.40 15.77
CA VAL A 19 12.27 -8.32 16.21
C VAL A 19 12.10 -8.58 17.70
N GLY A 20 12.02 -9.85 18.10
CA GLY A 20 11.77 -10.24 19.49
C GLY A 20 10.29 -10.32 19.88
N GLY A 21 9.36 -10.08 18.95
CA GLY A 21 7.91 -10.09 19.21
C GLY A 21 7.38 -8.74 19.65
N GLU A 22 6.05 -8.62 19.80
CA GLU A 22 5.40 -7.34 20.12
C GLU A 22 5.84 -6.80 21.50
N ASP A 23 6.11 -7.70 22.46
CA ASP A 23 6.61 -7.34 23.80
C ASP A 23 8.00 -6.71 23.79
N ALA A 24 8.77 -6.88 22.71
CA ALA A 24 10.12 -6.32 22.56
C ALA A 24 10.13 -4.91 21.95
N ALA A 25 8.96 -4.34 21.62
CA ALA A 25 8.83 -3.02 21.01
C ALA A 25 7.91 -2.10 21.82
N SER A 26 8.05 -0.79 21.59
CA SER A 26 7.13 0.18 22.18
C SER A 26 5.71 0.04 21.61
N ASP A 27 4.72 0.45 22.40
CA ASP A 27 3.33 0.52 21.96
C ASP A 27 3.17 1.35 20.68
N GLU A 28 3.96 2.41 20.54
CA GLU A 28 3.99 3.25 19.34
C GLU A 28 4.48 2.49 18.10
N ALA A 29 5.55 1.71 18.22
CA ALA A 29 6.07 0.91 17.12
C ALA A 29 5.09 -0.20 16.72
N ASN A 30 4.51 -0.89 17.70
CA ASN A 30 3.48 -1.91 17.46
C ASN A 30 2.24 -1.30 16.78
N ARG A 31 1.80 -0.13 17.24
CA ARG A 31 0.69 0.62 16.65
C ARG A 31 1.00 1.00 15.21
N LEU A 32 2.19 1.54 14.91
CA LEU A 32 2.59 1.91 13.56
C LEU A 32 2.50 0.71 12.60
N VAL A 33 3.12 -0.43 12.97
CA VAL A 33 3.12 -1.65 12.15
C VAL A 33 1.70 -2.16 11.90
N ARG A 34 0.86 -2.17 12.95
CA ARG A 34 -0.55 -2.58 12.85
C ARG A 34 -1.35 -1.66 11.94
N THR A 35 -1.28 -0.34 12.16
CA THR A 35 -2.05 0.66 11.40
C THR A 35 -1.64 0.67 9.93
N THR A 36 -0.36 0.55 9.58
CA THR A 36 0.05 0.45 8.17
C THR A 36 -0.47 -0.84 7.50
N ARG A 37 -0.52 -1.96 8.24
CA ARG A 37 -1.08 -3.23 7.75
C ARG A 37 -2.60 -3.16 7.55
N GLU A 38 -3.31 -2.48 8.45
CA GLU A 38 -4.75 -2.20 8.32
C GLU A 38 -5.03 -1.30 7.12
N ALA A 39 -4.23 -0.25 6.92
CA ALA A 39 -4.32 0.63 5.77
C ALA A 39 -4.18 -0.14 4.44
N LEU A 40 -3.18 -1.03 4.32
CA LEU A 40 -3.01 -1.89 3.15
C LEU A 40 -4.27 -2.71 2.86
N ARG A 41 -4.85 -3.36 3.88
CA ARG A 41 -6.08 -4.15 3.72
C ARG A 41 -7.27 -3.30 3.26
N LEU A 42 -7.43 -2.11 3.83
CA LEU A 42 -8.49 -1.18 3.44
C LEU A 42 -8.35 -0.75 1.97
N GLY A 43 -7.12 -0.50 1.50
CA GLY A 43 -6.87 -0.20 0.09
C GLY A 43 -7.20 -1.38 -0.82
N LEU A 44 -6.76 -2.59 -0.46
CA LEU A 44 -7.02 -3.81 -1.24
C LEU A 44 -8.53 -4.08 -1.40
N ASN A 45 -9.35 -3.75 -0.41
CA ASN A 45 -10.81 -3.88 -0.52
C ASN A 45 -11.43 -2.99 -1.61
N GLY A 46 -10.74 -1.91 -2.02
CA GLY A 46 -11.14 -1.04 -3.13
C GLY A 46 -10.74 -1.57 -4.51
N CYS A 47 -9.87 -2.59 -4.58
CA CYS A 47 -9.36 -3.14 -5.83
C CYS A 47 -10.39 -4.06 -6.49
N ARG A 48 -11.15 -3.54 -7.47
CA ARG A 48 -12.09 -4.31 -8.29
C ARG A 48 -12.27 -3.68 -9.66
N ALA A 49 -12.65 -4.50 -10.64
CA ALA A 49 -12.97 -4.01 -11.99
C ALA A 49 -14.07 -2.93 -11.92
N GLY A 50 -13.87 -1.84 -12.65
CA GLY A 50 -14.77 -0.69 -12.69
C GLY A 50 -14.61 0.30 -11.54
N ALA A 51 -13.83 -0.01 -10.50
CA ALA A 51 -13.46 0.98 -9.48
C ALA A 51 -12.45 1.98 -10.03
N ARG A 52 -12.22 3.06 -9.30
CA ARG A 52 -11.18 4.03 -9.60
C ARG A 52 -10.06 3.98 -8.57
N LEU A 53 -8.87 4.42 -8.96
CA LEU A 53 -7.69 4.41 -8.07
C LEU A 53 -7.93 5.15 -6.74
N GLY A 54 -8.75 6.21 -6.76
CA GLY A 54 -9.15 6.91 -5.54
C GLY A 54 -9.92 6.05 -4.55
N ASP A 55 -10.65 5.02 -5.02
CA ASP A 55 -11.33 4.04 -4.16
C ASP A 55 -10.35 3.13 -3.40
N VAL A 56 -9.10 3.04 -3.87
CA VAL A 56 -8.00 2.31 -3.23
C VAL A 56 -7.19 3.23 -2.32
N THR A 57 -6.85 4.44 -2.79
CA THR A 57 -5.91 5.32 -2.07
C THR A 57 -6.57 6.16 -0.99
N GLU A 58 -7.84 6.55 -1.13
CA GLU A 58 -8.52 7.38 -0.12
C GLU A 58 -8.72 6.65 1.22
N PRO A 59 -9.16 5.37 1.27
CA PRO A 59 -9.28 4.63 2.53
C PRO A 59 -7.94 4.47 3.27
N ILE A 60 -6.83 4.30 2.53
CA ILE A 60 -5.46 4.27 3.10
C ILE A 60 -5.18 5.59 3.81
N HIS A 61 -5.39 6.72 3.13
CA HIS A 61 -5.13 8.04 3.68
C HIS A 61 -6.02 8.35 4.88
N GLU A 62 -7.32 8.10 4.77
CA GLU A 62 -8.29 8.35 5.84
C GLU A 62 -7.93 7.58 7.12
N HIS A 63 -7.53 6.31 6.99
CA HIS A 63 -7.14 5.48 8.12
C HIS A 63 -5.83 5.96 8.78
N LEU A 64 -4.80 6.25 7.99
CA LEU A 64 -3.51 6.74 8.50
C LEU A 64 -3.64 8.13 9.16
N SER A 65 -4.36 9.05 8.52
CA SER A 65 -4.59 10.41 9.03
C SER A 65 -5.38 10.38 10.35
N ARG A 66 -6.42 9.54 10.47
CA ARG A 66 -7.15 9.36 11.74
C ARG A 66 -6.26 8.79 12.86
N ALA A 67 -5.29 7.97 12.49
CA ALA A 67 -4.29 7.45 13.42
C ALA A 67 -3.14 8.45 13.71
N GLY A 68 -3.16 9.65 13.15
CA GLY A 68 -2.12 10.67 13.35
C GLY A 68 -0.83 10.43 12.56
N TYR A 69 -0.86 9.55 11.56
CA TYR A 69 0.30 9.28 10.70
C TYR A 69 0.21 10.00 9.37
N GLY A 70 1.36 10.45 8.86
CA GLY A 70 1.51 10.96 7.49
C GLY A 70 1.82 9.84 6.49
N VAL A 71 1.84 10.19 5.20
CA VAL A 71 2.24 9.27 4.12
C VAL A 71 3.49 9.78 3.43
N VAL A 72 4.43 8.86 3.17
CA VAL A 72 5.69 9.17 2.48
C VAL A 72 5.41 9.45 1.00
N ASN A 73 5.79 10.64 0.53
CA ASN A 73 5.52 11.12 -0.83
C ASN A 73 6.69 10.97 -1.81
N GLN A 74 7.86 10.51 -1.34
CA GLN A 74 9.06 10.30 -2.17
C GLN A 74 9.00 9.00 -2.98
N PHE A 75 8.16 8.05 -2.56
CA PHE A 75 8.00 6.74 -3.23
C PHE A 75 6.59 6.58 -3.81
N ARG A 76 6.49 5.79 -4.87
CA ARG A 76 5.25 5.48 -5.58
C ARG A 76 5.16 3.96 -5.78
N ALA A 77 3.95 3.43 -5.72
CA ALA A 77 3.66 2.10 -6.23
C ALA A 77 3.71 2.12 -7.76
N HIS A 78 3.80 0.94 -8.36
CA HIS A 78 3.98 0.78 -9.80
C HIS A 78 3.14 -0.38 -10.32
N GLY A 79 2.83 -0.34 -11.61
CA GLY A 79 2.48 -1.54 -12.34
C GLY A 79 3.65 -2.52 -12.34
N ILE A 80 3.34 -3.81 -12.32
CA ILE A 80 4.30 -4.90 -12.32
C ILE A 80 3.81 -6.00 -13.26
N GLY A 81 4.73 -6.67 -13.93
CA GLY A 81 4.43 -7.75 -14.87
C GLY A 81 5.73 -8.31 -15.44
N ARG A 82 5.92 -8.24 -16.76
CA ARG A 82 7.21 -8.55 -17.40
C ARG A 82 8.25 -7.44 -17.30
N THR A 83 7.82 -6.24 -16.94
CA THR A 83 8.66 -5.10 -16.59
C THR A 83 8.54 -4.90 -15.08
N PHE A 84 9.66 -4.73 -14.39
CA PHE A 84 9.67 -4.60 -12.92
C PHE A 84 8.89 -3.36 -12.46
N HIS A 85 9.30 -2.17 -12.92
CA HIS A 85 8.60 -0.92 -12.65
C HIS A 85 7.91 -0.41 -13.93
N ALA A 86 6.59 -0.49 -13.98
CA ALA A 86 5.80 -0.04 -15.12
C ALA A 86 4.69 0.93 -14.69
N ALA A 87 4.06 1.59 -15.68
CA ALA A 87 2.81 2.30 -15.44
C ALA A 87 1.72 1.31 -14.99
N PRO A 88 0.77 1.75 -14.14
CA PRO A 88 0.63 3.09 -13.59
C PRO A 88 1.56 3.32 -12.37
N PHE A 89 2.08 4.54 -12.25
CA PHE A 89 2.77 4.98 -11.02
C PHE A 89 1.77 5.63 -10.07
N ILE A 90 1.62 5.07 -8.87
CA ILE A 90 0.54 5.38 -7.93
C ILE A 90 1.11 6.06 -6.69
N GLN A 91 0.54 7.20 -6.28
CA GLN A 91 0.89 7.86 -5.02
C GLN A 91 0.09 7.23 -3.86
N HIS A 92 0.80 6.81 -2.81
CA HIS A 92 0.21 6.22 -1.62
C HIS A 92 -0.59 7.29 -0.87
N GLY A 93 -1.91 7.15 -0.79
CA GLY A 93 -2.75 8.06 -0.01
C GLY A 93 -3.15 9.39 -0.69
N LYS A 94 -2.91 9.58 -1.99
CA LYS A 94 -3.43 10.74 -2.73
C LYS A 94 -4.51 10.31 -3.71
N GLY A 95 -5.77 10.47 -3.31
CA GLY A 95 -6.91 10.27 -4.19
C GLY A 95 -8.22 10.57 -3.49
N ARG A 96 -9.30 10.69 -4.27
CA ARG A 96 -10.68 10.84 -3.80
C ARG A 96 -11.50 9.71 -4.42
N ARG A 97 -12.38 9.07 -3.65
CA ARG A 97 -13.28 8.02 -4.12
C ARG A 97 -13.98 8.43 -5.41
N GLY A 98 -14.13 7.47 -6.31
CA GLY A 98 -14.71 7.69 -7.64
C GLY A 98 -13.84 8.54 -8.59
N GLN A 99 -12.59 8.90 -8.24
CA GLN A 99 -11.65 9.64 -9.09
C GLN A 99 -10.36 8.86 -9.38
N GLY A 100 -9.60 9.34 -10.36
CA GLY A 100 -8.33 8.73 -10.77
C GLY A 100 -8.49 7.68 -11.85
N LEU A 101 -7.42 6.88 -12.03
CA LEU A 101 -7.34 5.83 -13.05
C LEU A 101 -8.47 4.80 -12.88
N LEU A 102 -9.16 4.45 -13.96
CA LEU A 102 -10.13 3.36 -13.98
C LEU A 102 -9.38 2.01 -13.88
N LEU A 103 -9.76 1.20 -12.92
CA LEU A 103 -9.26 -0.17 -12.75
C LEU A 103 -10.07 -1.09 -13.68
N LYS A 104 -9.36 -1.79 -14.58
CA LYS A 104 -9.95 -2.68 -15.58
C LYS A 104 -9.74 -4.13 -15.18
#